data_AF-A0A223D199-F1
#
_entry.id   AF-A0A223D199-F1
#
_cell.length_a   1.000
_cell.length_b   1.000
_cell.length_c   1.000
_cell.angle_alpha   90.00
_cell.angle_beta   90.00
_cell.angle_gamma   90.00
#
_symmetry.space_group_name_H-M   'P 1'
#
loop_
_entity.id
_entity.type
_entity.pdbx_description
1 polymer ?
#
loop_
_entity_poly.entity_id
_entity_poly.type
_entity_poly.pdbx_seq_one_letter_code
_entity_poly.pdbx_strand_id
1 'polypeptide(L)'
;MAKATTQIEKRVPSQAEQEADALKEVLGAVVQHKDALLTFLDVLGELHDAGTLEMAQGALKSRHKIGVIGMNQLNKSGAQNMIKNGMSTLQFLGQLDPNKLQTLLASLAAGVEHAVPTEPEPKNKKTGVFDLIKGVRDPEVSSSLSMLLNFLRGMGAKKGGE
;
A
#
# COMPACT_ATOMS: atom_id res chain seq x y z
N MET A 1 -3.23 -72.91 -45.64
CA MET A 1 -4.32 -71.92 -45.42
C MET A 1 -4.38 -71.62 -43.93
N ALA A 2 -4.14 -70.38 -43.51
CA ALA A 2 -4.27 -69.97 -42.11
C ALA A 2 -5.63 -69.30 -41.90
N LYS A 3 -6.38 -69.69 -40.85
CA LYS A 3 -7.68 -69.08 -40.52
C LYS A 3 -7.47 -67.73 -39.85
N ALA A 4 -8.26 -66.74 -40.26
CA ALA A 4 -8.24 -65.40 -39.70
C ALA A 4 -8.58 -65.41 -38.21
N THR A 5 -7.76 -64.75 -37.40
CA THR A 5 -8.05 -64.52 -35.98
C THR A 5 -8.88 -63.24 -35.87
N THR A 6 -10.20 -63.38 -35.88
CA THR A 6 -11.13 -62.27 -35.68
C THR A 6 -11.76 -62.37 -34.29
N GLN A 7 -10.98 -62.07 -33.26
CA GLN A 7 -11.56 -61.70 -31.98
C GLN A 7 -10.60 -60.78 -31.25
N ILE A 8 -10.80 -59.48 -31.44
CA ILE A 8 -10.19 -58.45 -30.59
C ILE A 8 -11.17 -58.26 -29.44
N GLU A 9 -10.91 -58.94 -28.32
CA GLU A 9 -11.64 -58.66 -27.08
C GLU A 9 -11.19 -57.30 -26.56
N LYS A 10 -12.06 -56.29 -26.74
CA LYS A 10 -11.87 -54.98 -26.17
C LYS A 10 -12.07 -55.08 -24.66
N ARG A 11 -10.96 -55.24 -23.91
CA ARG A 11 -10.97 -55.14 -22.44
C ARG A 11 -11.54 -53.77 -22.06
N VAL A 12 -12.71 -53.78 -21.44
CA VAL A 12 -13.25 -52.61 -20.74
C VAL A 12 -12.67 -52.68 -19.33
N PRO A 13 -11.81 -51.74 -18.92
CA PRO A 13 -11.17 -51.80 -17.61
C PRO A 13 -12.24 -51.77 -16.52
N SER A 14 -12.11 -52.66 -15.54
CA SER A 14 -13.02 -52.74 -14.40
C SER A 14 -12.90 -51.48 -13.53
N GLN A 15 -13.93 -51.16 -12.72
CA GLN A 15 -13.89 -49.97 -11.85
C GLN A 15 -12.66 -49.94 -10.94
N ALA A 16 -12.24 -51.12 -10.43
CA ALA A 16 -11.04 -51.26 -9.62
C ALA A 16 -9.73 -50.96 -10.40
N GLU A 17 -9.66 -51.33 -11.68
CA GLU A 17 -8.52 -50.98 -12.54
C GLU A 17 -8.50 -49.48 -12.88
N GLN A 18 -9.66 -48.87 -13.09
CA GLN A 18 -9.77 -47.43 -13.34
C GLN A 18 -9.37 -46.59 -12.11
N GLU A 19 -9.80 -47.00 -10.91
CA GLU A 19 -9.38 -46.35 -9.67
C GLU A 19 -7.87 -46.49 -9.43
N ALA A 20 -7.30 -47.67 -9.70
CA ALA A 20 -5.86 -47.92 -9.56
C ALA A 20 -5.02 -47.07 -10.53
N ASP A 21 -5.47 -46.91 -11.78
CA ASP A 21 -4.79 -46.08 -12.77
C ASP A 21 -4.91 -44.59 -12.44
N ALA A 22 -6.07 -44.12 -11.99
CA ALA A 22 -6.26 -42.74 -11.54
C ALA A 22 -5.36 -42.41 -10.32
N LEU A 23 -5.24 -43.34 -9.37
CA LEU A 23 -4.32 -43.20 -8.22
C LEU A 23 -2.86 -43.13 -8.67
N LYS A 24 -2.46 -43.94 -9.65
CA LYS A 24 -1.11 -43.90 -10.23
C LYS A 24 -0.82 -42.58 -10.94
N GLU A 25 -1.78 -42.07 -11.69
CA GLU A 25 -1.64 -40.79 -12.40
C GLU A 25 -1.48 -39.63 -11.41
N VAL A 26 -2.32 -39.59 -10.37
CA VAL A 26 -2.22 -38.59 -9.30
C VAL A 26 -0.89 -38.71 -8.55
N LEU A 27 -0.47 -39.93 -8.17
CA LEU A 27 0.84 -40.14 -7.55
C LEU A 27 1.98 -39.68 -8.46
N GLY A 28 1.89 -39.97 -9.77
CA GLY A 28 2.88 -39.56 -10.76
C GLY A 28 3.02 -38.04 -10.82
N ALA A 29 1.91 -37.32 -10.90
CA ALA A 29 1.89 -35.86 -10.90
C ALA A 29 2.44 -35.28 -9.59
N VAL A 30 2.09 -35.86 -8.44
CA VAL A 30 2.61 -35.44 -7.12
C VAL A 30 4.13 -35.66 -7.03
N VAL A 31 4.64 -36.79 -7.52
CA VAL A 31 6.08 -37.05 -7.54
C VAL A 31 6.81 -36.11 -8.48
N GLN A 32 6.25 -35.82 -9.66
CA GLN A 32 6.83 -34.89 -10.62
C GLN A 32 6.90 -33.45 -10.11
N HIS A 33 5.95 -33.05 -9.27
CA HIS A 33 5.87 -31.70 -8.68
C HIS A 33 6.24 -31.66 -7.21
N LYS A 34 6.95 -32.67 -6.70
CA LYS A 34 7.29 -32.83 -5.28
C LYS A 34 7.85 -31.56 -4.65
N ASP A 35 8.86 -30.96 -5.27
CA ASP A 35 9.54 -29.79 -4.70
C ASP A 35 8.63 -28.56 -4.66
N ALA A 36 7.84 -28.32 -5.71
CA ALA A 36 6.86 -27.23 -5.74
C ALA A 36 5.74 -27.42 -4.70
N LEU A 37 5.30 -28.67 -4.49
CA LEU A 37 4.32 -29.01 -3.45
C LEU A 37 4.89 -28.82 -2.06
N LEU A 38 6.15 -29.19 -1.82
CA LEU A 38 6.83 -28.96 -0.54
C LEU A 38 6.99 -27.46 -0.27
N THR A 39 7.44 -26.67 -1.25
CA THR A 39 7.52 -25.21 -1.11
C THR A 39 6.15 -24.58 -0.85
N PHE A 40 5.09 -25.05 -1.52
CA PHE A 40 3.74 -24.57 -1.26
C PHE A 40 3.26 -24.92 0.15
N LEU A 41 3.56 -26.14 0.63
CA LEU A 41 3.26 -26.55 1.99
C LEU A 41 4.05 -25.75 3.04
N ASP A 42 5.31 -25.43 2.77
CA ASP A 42 6.12 -24.57 3.63
C ASP A 42 5.53 -23.16 3.71
N VAL A 43 5.14 -22.56 2.58
CA VAL A 43 4.46 -21.25 2.54
C VAL A 43 3.14 -21.29 3.29
N LEU A 44 2.36 -22.36 3.15
CA LEU A 44 1.13 -22.54 3.93
C LEU A 44 1.41 -22.69 5.42
N GLY A 45 2.50 -23.38 5.78
CA GLY A 45 2.97 -23.50 7.16
C GLY A 45 3.35 -22.15 7.75
N GLU A 46 4.16 -21.36 7.05
CA GLU A 46 4.54 -20.01 7.47
C GLU A 46 3.32 -19.09 7.63
N LEU A 47 2.36 -19.14 6.70
CA LEU A 47 1.12 -18.37 6.77
C LEU A 47 0.20 -18.82 7.93
N HIS A 48 0.28 -20.10 8.33
CA HIS A 48 -0.44 -20.65 9.48
C HIS A 48 0.22 -20.21 10.80
N ASP A 49 1.54 -20.33 10.89
CA ASP A 49 2.30 -19.92 12.09
C ASP A 49 2.22 -18.41 12.32
N ALA A 50 2.20 -17.62 11.24
CA ALA A 50 2.00 -16.18 11.29
C ALA A 50 0.56 -15.76 11.62
N GLY A 51 -0.36 -16.69 11.84
CA GLY A 51 -1.77 -16.42 12.16
C GLY A 51 -2.57 -15.87 10.97
N THR A 52 -1.98 -15.85 9.77
CA THR A 52 -2.55 -15.18 8.59
C THR A 52 -3.67 -16.02 7.99
N LEU A 53 -3.50 -17.35 7.98
CA LEU A 53 -4.52 -18.32 7.57
C LEU A 53 -5.73 -18.29 8.52
N GLU A 54 -5.52 -18.11 9.82
CA GLU A 54 -6.54 -18.01 10.86
C GLU A 54 -7.32 -16.71 10.73
N MET A 55 -6.62 -15.60 10.48
CA MET A 55 -7.25 -14.32 10.17
C MET A 55 -8.07 -14.40 8.90
N ALA A 56 -7.53 -14.98 7.82
CA ALA A 56 -8.26 -15.16 6.57
C ALA A 56 -9.50 -16.04 6.78
N GLN A 57 -9.35 -17.18 7.48
CA GLN A 57 -10.45 -18.09 7.80
C GLN A 57 -11.49 -17.43 8.71
N GLY A 58 -11.06 -16.65 9.70
CA GLY A 58 -11.90 -15.88 10.60
C GLY A 58 -12.69 -14.81 9.85
N ALA A 59 -12.05 -14.07 8.95
CA ALA A 59 -12.70 -13.11 8.07
C ALA A 59 -13.71 -13.79 7.13
N LEU A 60 -13.36 -14.96 6.57
CA LEU A 60 -14.22 -15.80 5.74
C LEU A 60 -15.47 -16.28 6.50
N LYS A 61 -15.31 -16.83 7.71
CA LYS A 61 -16.41 -17.25 8.59
C LYS A 61 -17.27 -16.07 9.04
N SER A 62 -16.67 -14.88 9.15
CA SER A 62 -17.33 -13.65 9.57
C SER A 62 -17.94 -12.84 8.41
N ARG A 63 -17.90 -13.36 7.17
CA ARG A 63 -18.33 -12.65 5.94
C ARG A 63 -19.69 -11.95 6.06
N HIS A 64 -20.68 -12.60 6.68
CA HIS A 64 -22.02 -12.00 6.84
C HIS A 64 -22.05 -10.88 7.90
N LYS A 65 -21.31 -11.03 9.01
CA LYS A 65 -21.27 -10.01 10.08
C LYS A 65 -20.44 -8.80 9.68
N ILE A 66 -19.28 -9.00 9.05
CA ILE A 66 -18.41 -7.91 8.57
C ILE A 66 -19.02 -7.25 7.33
N GLY A 67 -19.61 -8.03 6.42
CA GLY A 67 -20.26 -7.51 5.22
C GLY A 67 -21.44 -6.59 5.54
N VAL A 68 -22.38 -7.02 6.39
CA VAL A 68 -23.60 -6.22 6.65
C VAL A 68 -23.33 -5.01 7.55
N ILE A 69 -22.43 -5.12 8.52
CA ILE A 69 -22.07 -4.00 9.43
C ILE A 69 -21.11 -3.03 8.72
N GLY A 70 -20.10 -3.56 8.02
CA GLY A 70 -19.13 -2.77 7.27
C GLY A 70 -19.78 -2.03 6.10
N MET A 71 -20.66 -2.69 5.33
CA MET A 71 -21.32 -2.04 4.20
C MET A 71 -22.29 -0.94 4.64
N ASN A 72 -23.05 -1.15 5.73
CA ASN A 72 -23.92 -0.10 6.28
C ASN A 72 -23.12 1.09 6.84
N GLN A 73 -21.93 0.85 7.40
CA GLN A 73 -21.06 1.93 7.88
C GLN A 73 -20.35 2.64 6.72
N LEU A 74 -20.00 1.92 5.65
CA LEU A 74 -19.43 2.46 4.41
C LEU A 74 -20.45 3.26 3.59
N ASN A 75 -21.73 2.88 3.64
CA ASN A 75 -22.82 3.62 2.97
C ASN A 75 -23.22 4.90 3.71
N LYS A 76 -22.69 5.13 4.92
CA LYS A 76 -22.83 6.43 5.57
C LYS A 76 -21.96 7.44 4.81
N SER A 77 -22.51 8.62 4.55
CA SER A 77 -21.85 9.71 3.81
C SER A 77 -20.43 10.02 4.31
N GLY A 78 -20.17 9.86 5.61
CA GLY A 78 -18.85 10.02 6.20
C GLY A 78 -17.78 9.08 5.63
N ALA A 79 -18.09 7.80 5.42
CA ALA A 79 -17.14 6.83 4.91
C ALA A 79 -16.86 7.01 3.41
N GLN A 80 -17.88 7.33 2.61
CA GLN A 80 -17.70 7.69 1.20
C GLN A 80 -16.85 8.97 1.06
N ASN A 81 -17.10 9.98 1.90
CA ASN A 81 -16.30 11.21 1.91
C ASN A 81 -14.86 10.96 2.36
N MET A 82 -14.63 10.11 3.35
CA MET A 82 -13.27 9.71 3.75
C MET A 82 -12.52 9.03 2.61
N ILE A 83 -13.16 8.07 1.92
CA ILE A 83 -12.55 7.39 0.77
C ILE A 83 -12.26 8.38 -0.35
N LYS A 84 -13.23 9.25 -0.69
CA LYS A 84 -13.08 10.27 -1.73
C LYS A 84 -11.94 11.24 -1.39
N ASN A 85 -11.89 11.74 -0.16
CA ASN A 85 -10.86 12.67 0.30
C ASN A 85 -9.49 11.99 0.37
N GLY A 86 -9.43 10.74 0.83
CA GLY A 86 -8.21 9.94 0.87
C GLY A 86 -7.65 9.71 -0.53
N MET A 87 -8.48 9.27 -1.47
CA MET A 87 -8.09 9.08 -2.87
C MET A 87 -7.67 10.39 -3.53
N SER A 88 -8.40 11.48 -3.28
CA SER A 88 -8.05 12.81 -3.79
C SER A 88 -6.72 13.30 -3.23
N THR A 89 -6.44 13.02 -1.96
CA THR A 89 -5.16 13.35 -1.31
C THR A 89 -4.01 12.53 -1.91
N LEU A 90 -4.20 11.24 -2.14
CA LEU A 90 -3.22 10.39 -2.80
C LEU A 90 -2.93 10.85 -4.24
N GLN A 91 -3.98 11.18 -5.00
CA GLN A 91 -3.83 11.74 -6.35
C GLN A 91 -3.09 13.09 -6.33
N PHE A 92 -3.44 13.98 -5.40
CA PHE A 92 -2.74 15.25 -5.23
C PHE A 92 -1.26 15.03 -4.91
N LEU A 93 -0.93 14.16 -3.93
CA LEU A 93 0.46 13.84 -3.57
C LEU A 93 1.22 13.23 -4.76
N GLY A 94 0.57 12.39 -5.57
CA GLY A 94 1.17 11.81 -6.77
C GLY A 94 1.39 12.80 -7.92
N GLN A 95 0.70 13.94 -7.93
CA GLN A 95 0.89 15.01 -8.92
C GLN A 95 1.98 16.00 -8.53
N LEU A 96 2.48 15.96 -7.28
CA LEU A 96 3.55 16.84 -6.84
C LEU A 96 4.88 16.41 -7.44
N ASP A 97 5.68 17.39 -7.87
CA ASP A 97 7.07 17.16 -8.28
C ASP A 97 7.89 16.68 -7.06
N PRO A 98 8.48 15.47 -7.09
CA PRO A 98 9.22 14.92 -5.96
C PRO A 98 10.40 15.78 -5.51
N ASN A 99 11.10 16.43 -6.44
CA ASN A 99 12.27 17.26 -6.13
C ASN A 99 11.84 18.54 -5.41
N LYS A 100 10.74 19.16 -5.85
CA LYS A 100 10.17 20.34 -5.19
C LYS A 100 9.64 20.00 -3.80
N LEU A 101 8.97 18.85 -3.66
CA LEU A 101 8.48 18.37 -2.37
C LEU A 101 9.64 18.08 -1.40
N GLN A 102 10.70 17.41 -1.86
CA GLN A 102 11.88 17.15 -1.05
C GLN A 102 12.54 18.45 -0.59
N THR A 103 12.69 19.42 -1.50
CA THR A 103 13.26 20.74 -1.18
C THR A 103 12.43 21.45 -0.12
N LEU A 104 11.10 21.48 -0.29
CA LEU A 104 10.16 22.05 0.69
C LEU A 104 10.30 21.40 2.07
N LEU A 105 10.32 20.07 2.13
CA LEU A 105 10.43 19.32 3.38
C LEU A 105 11.79 19.54 4.05
N ALA A 106 12.88 19.58 3.29
CA ALA A 106 14.21 19.88 3.80
C ALA A 106 14.31 21.30 4.38
N SER A 107 13.77 22.30 3.67
CA SER A 107 13.70 23.69 4.17
C SER A 107 12.89 23.79 5.47
N LEU A 108 11.77 23.06 5.57
CA LEU A 108 10.96 23.02 6.79
C LEU A 108 11.70 22.35 7.95
N ALA A 109 12.37 21.22 7.69
CA ALA A 109 13.15 20.51 8.70
C ALA A 109 14.28 21.39 9.26
N ALA A 110 15.04 22.06 8.38
CA ALA A 110 16.08 23.00 8.78
C ALA A 110 15.49 24.18 9.59
N GLY A 111 14.33 24.70 9.18
CA GLY A 111 13.64 25.75 9.94
C GLY A 111 13.26 25.32 11.36
N VAL A 112 12.80 24.08 11.55
CA VAL A 112 12.48 23.53 12.88
C VAL A 112 13.74 23.36 13.72
N GLU A 113 14.82 22.86 13.13
CA GLU A 113 16.12 22.70 13.79
C GLU A 113 16.68 24.03 14.30
N HIS A 114 16.58 25.09 13.49
CA HIS A 114 17.04 26.43 13.86
C HIS A 114 16.05 27.21 14.74
N ALA A 115 14.77 26.85 14.76
CA ALA A 115 13.76 27.50 15.60
C ALA A 115 13.90 27.13 17.09
N VAL A 116 14.54 26.00 17.39
CA VAL A 116 14.83 25.55 18.76
C VAL A 116 16.28 25.92 19.08
N PRO A 117 16.54 26.98 19.87
CA PRO A 117 17.91 27.37 20.18
C PRO A 117 18.61 26.26 20.97
N THR A 118 19.78 25.83 20.49
CA THR A 118 20.65 24.84 21.15
C THR A 118 21.31 25.39 22.41
N GLU A 119 21.37 26.71 22.58
CA GLU A 119 21.89 27.39 23.77
C GLU A 119 20.85 28.37 24.33
N PRO A 120 20.74 28.51 25.67
CA PRO A 120 19.83 29.48 26.27
C PRO A 120 20.26 30.91 25.90
N GLU A 121 19.39 31.61 25.16
CA GLU A 121 19.56 33.04 24.86
C GLU A 121 19.82 33.84 26.16
N PRO A 122 20.76 34.79 26.18
CA PRO A 122 21.00 35.62 27.35
C PRO A 122 19.70 36.33 27.75
N LYS A 123 19.31 36.21 29.03
CA LYS A 123 18.03 36.64 29.63
C LYS A 123 17.55 38.08 29.32
N ASN A 124 18.38 38.91 28.67
CA ASN A 124 18.11 40.31 28.35
C ASN A 124 18.12 40.67 26.85
N LYS A 125 18.29 39.71 25.92
CA LYS A 125 18.11 40.00 24.49
C LYS A 125 16.62 40.02 24.14
N LYS A 126 16.03 41.21 24.09
CA LYS A 126 14.70 41.41 23.50
C LYS A 126 14.89 41.79 22.03
N THR A 127 14.28 41.05 21.12
CA THR A 127 14.26 41.39 19.69
C THR A 127 13.55 42.74 19.52
N GLY A 128 14.29 43.76 19.07
CA GLY A 128 13.74 45.08 18.79
C GLY A 128 13.14 45.19 17.39
N VAL A 129 12.36 46.25 17.14
CA VAL A 129 11.82 46.56 15.80
C VAL A 129 12.94 46.74 14.76
N PHE A 130 14.08 47.31 15.17
CA PHE A 130 15.25 47.45 14.31
C PHE A 130 15.86 46.09 13.93
N ASP A 131 15.92 45.14 14.86
CA ASP A 131 16.42 43.78 14.60
C ASP A 131 15.48 43.02 13.64
N LEU A 132 14.17 43.25 13.73
CA LEU A 132 13.20 42.71 12.77
C LEU A 132 13.41 43.26 11.36
N ILE A 133 13.59 44.58 11.22
CA ILE A 133 13.86 45.20 9.91
C ILE A 133 15.18 44.67 9.34
N LYS A 134 16.20 44.52 10.18
CA LYS A 134 17.48 43.94 9.79
C LYS A 134 17.32 42.48 9.37
N GLY A 135 16.55 41.70 10.12
CA GLY A 135 16.23 40.31 9.81
C GLY A 135 15.50 40.15 8.49
N VAL A 136 14.53 41.01 8.16
CA VAL A 136 13.84 40.97 6.86
C VAL A 136 14.79 41.27 5.68
N ARG A 137 15.84 42.05 5.89
CA ARG A 137 16.86 42.35 4.86
C ARG A 137 17.92 41.25 4.74
N ASP A 138 17.92 40.28 5.63
CA ASP A 138 18.79 39.12 5.55
C ASP A 138 18.44 38.29 4.30
N PRO A 139 19.42 37.87 3.48
CA PRO A 139 19.18 37.08 2.27
C PRO A 139 18.46 35.75 2.54
N GLU A 140 18.68 35.11 3.69
CA GLU A 140 18.03 33.83 4.02
C GLU A 140 16.55 34.02 4.40
N VAL A 141 16.27 35.04 5.22
CA VAL A 141 14.90 35.40 5.63
C VAL A 141 14.09 35.93 4.44
N SER A 142 14.67 36.80 3.62
CA SER A 142 14.01 37.37 2.45
C SER A 142 13.73 36.33 1.36
N SER A 143 14.58 35.31 1.21
CA SER A 143 14.35 34.16 0.32
C SER A 143 13.13 33.35 0.78
N SER A 144 13.05 33.02 2.08
CA SER A 144 11.92 32.30 2.67
C SER A 144 10.61 33.10 2.57
N LEU A 145 10.66 34.41 2.81
CA LEU A 145 9.51 35.30 2.64
C LEU A 145 9.05 35.37 1.18
N SER A 146 9.99 35.44 0.24
CA SER A 146 9.70 35.43 -1.20
C SER A 146 9.05 34.12 -1.62
N MET A 147 9.53 32.99 -1.10
CA MET A 147 8.93 31.68 -1.32
C MET A 147 7.47 31.62 -0.82
N LEU A 148 7.22 32.11 0.40
CA LEU A 148 5.87 32.21 0.96
C LEU A 148 4.96 33.11 0.11
N LEU A 149 5.44 34.30 -0.28
CA LEU A 149 4.67 35.22 -1.12
C LEU A 149 4.35 34.62 -2.49
N ASN A 150 5.27 33.88 -3.11
CA ASN A 150 5.02 33.19 -4.37
C ASN A 150 4.02 32.04 -4.21
N PHE A 151 4.07 31.30 -3.10
CA PHE A 151 3.05 30.30 -2.77
C PHE A 151 1.66 30.94 -2.62
N LEU A 152 1.55 32.04 -1.86
CA LEU A 152 0.31 32.80 -1.69
C LEU A 152 -0.23 33.33 -3.04
N ARG A 153 0.66 33.87 -3.89
CA ARG A 153 0.29 34.29 -5.26
C ARG A 153 -0.24 33.14 -6.10
N GLY A 154 0.40 31.97 -6.06
CA GLY A 154 -0.05 30.77 -6.78
C GLY A 154 -1.42 30.28 -6.31
N MET A 155 -1.67 30.31 -4.98
CA MET A 155 -2.99 29.98 -4.43
C MET A 155 -4.07 30.97 -4.89
N GLY A 156 -3.76 32.27 -4.91
CA GLY A 156 -4.68 33.31 -5.36
C GLY A 156 -4.98 33.24 -6.86
N ALA A 157 -3.97 32.96 -7.70
CA ALA A 157 -4.11 32.84 -9.15
C ALA A 157 -5.08 31.72 -9.56
N LYS A 158 -5.10 30.60 -8.81
CA LYS A 158 -6.02 29.49 -9.06
C LYS A 158 -7.47 29.80 -8.64
N LYS A 159 -7.68 30.77 -7.74
CA LYS A 159 -9.00 31.18 -7.23
C LYS A 159 -9.62 32.35 -8.01
N GLY A 160 -8.82 33.14 -8.71
CA GLY A 160 -9.27 34.28 -9.53
C GLY A 160 -9.49 33.96 -11.02
N GLY A 161 -9.39 32.70 -11.42
CA GLY A 161 -9.71 32.21 -12.76
C GLY A 161 -11.10 31.57 -12.80
N GLU A 162 -12.13 32.38 -12.53
CA GLU A 162 -13.52 32.16 -12.97
C GLU A 162 -13.91 33.33 -13.87
#